data_AF-A0ABD3NQB4-F1
#
_entry.id   AF-A0ABD3NQB4-F1
#
_cell.length_a   1.000
_cell.length_b   1.000
_cell.length_c   1.000
_cell.angle_alpha   90.00
_cell.angle_beta   90.00
_cell.angle_gamma   90.00
#
_symmetry.space_group_name_H-M   'P 1'
#
loop_
_entity.id
_entity.type
_entity.pdbx_description
1 polymer ?
#
loop_
_entity_poly.entity_id
_entity_poly.type
_entity_poly.pdbx_seq_one_letter_code
_entity_poly.pdbx_strand_id
1 'polypeptide(L)'
;MAEEYTLEKCKILAEAVASVNDLPIQCKKYPEAVEAVGTTIKRRVTEGGAGGAYSGMTGGLAARANREKGIESHAQIQRRLTNSRRFTKQA
;
A
#
# COMPACT_ATOMS: atom_id res chain seq x y z
N MET A 1 22.23 29.98 -9.70
CA MET A 1 21.73 29.26 -10.89
C MET A 1 20.30 28.84 -10.57
N ALA A 2 19.30 29.44 -11.22
CA ALA A 2 17.92 29.03 -11.02
C ALA A 2 17.73 27.75 -11.85
N GLU A 3 17.76 26.59 -11.19
CA GLU A 3 17.42 25.35 -11.87
C GLU A 3 15.98 25.44 -12.35
N GLU A 4 15.79 25.44 -13.68
CA GLU A 4 14.48 25.37 -14.28
C GLU A 4 13.90 23.97 -14.03
N TYR A 5 13.01 23.92 -13.04
CA TYR A 5 12.22 22.74 -12.76
C TYR A 5 11.06 22.68 -13.75
N THR A 6 11.25 21.91 -14.82
CA THR A 6 10.16 21.54 -15.73
C THR A 6 9.13 20.68 -15.00
N LEU A 7 7.89 20.68 -15.50
CA LEU A 7 6.78 19.93 -14.89
C LEU A 7 7.11 18.44 -14.72
N GLU A 8 7.87 17.85 -15.64
CA GLU A 8 8.31 16.45 -15.56
C GLU A 8 9.29 16.20 -14.41
N LYS A 9 10.26 17.09 -14.19
CA LYS A 9 11.19 16.99 -13.06
C LYS A 9 10.46 17.08 -11.72
N CYS A 10 9.45 17.95 -11.65
CA CYS A 10 8.62 18.06 -10.45
C CYS A 10 7.80 16.80 -10.17
N LYS A 11 7.33 16.09 -11.20
CA LYS A 11 6.64 14.80 -11.04
C LYS A 11 7.55 13.72 -10.49
N ILE A 12 8.78 13.62 -11.01
CA ILE A 12 9.78 12.66 -10.50
C ILE A 12 10.12 12.95 -9.03
N LEU A 13 10.31 14.23 -8.69
CA LEU A 13 10.55 14.63 -7.31
C LEU A 13 9.34 14.37 -6.40
N ALA A 14 8.13 14.55 -6.90
CA ALA A 14 6.89 14.30 -6.16
C ALA A 14 6.71 12.84 -5.75
N GLU A 15 7.21 11.90 -6.54
CA GLU A 15 7.20 10.47 -6.19
C GLU A 15 8.27 10.10 -5.16
N ALA A 16 9.37 10.85 -5.12
CA ALA A 16 10.47 10.63 -4.19
C ALA A 16 10.20 11.18 -2.79
N VAL A 17 9.55 12.34 -2.68
CA VAL A 17 9.32 12.99 -1.38
C VAL A 17 8.20 12.37 -0.55
N ALA A 18 8.32 12.49 0.77
CA ALA A 18 7.35 11.96 1.73
C ALA A 18 6.26 12.97 2.14
N SER A 19 6.45 14.26 1.82
CA SER A 19 5.50 15.32 2.14
C SER A 19 5.51 16.41 1.08
N VAL A 20 4.37 17.09 0.93
CA VAL A 20 4.24 18.27 0.05
C VAL A 20 5.19 19.39 0.49
N ASN A 21 5.54 19.43 1.77
CA ASN A 21 6.44 20.45 2.31
C ASN A 21 7.88 20.32 1.80
N ASP A 22 8.32 19.10 1.52
CA ASP A 22 9.67 18.79 1.02
C ASP A 22 9.85 19.08 -0.48
N LEU A 23 8.76 19.42 -1.18
CA LEU A 23 8.81 19.77 -2.60
C LEU A 23 9.41 21.19 -2.78
N PRO A 24 10.31 21.41 -3.76
CA PRO A 24 10.83 22.75 -4.06
C PRO A 24 9.70 23.75 -4.36
N ILE A 25 9.90 25.02 -3.98
CA ILE A 25 8.90 26.10 -4.18
C ILE A 25 8.49 26.22 -5.65
N GLN A 26 9.43 25.98 -6.57
CA GLN A 26 9.20 25.93 -8.02
C GLN A 26 8.13 24.88 -8.37
N CYS A 27 8.20 23.70 -7.76
CA CYS A 27 7.28 22.59 -8.00
C CYS A 27 5.92 22.75 -7.30
N LYS A 28 5.85 23.52 -6.21
CA LYS A 28 4.58 23.86 -5.54
C LYS A 28 3.65 24.72 -6.41
N LYS A 29 4.17 25.36 -7.46
CA LYS A 29 3.37 26.11 -8.43
C LYS A 29 2.56 25.20 -9.37
N TYR A 30 2.95 23.93 -9.50
CA TYR A 30 2.27 22.97 -10.36
C TYR A 30 1.31 22.12 -9.53
N PRO A 31 -0.02 22.29 -9.70
CA PRO A 31 -1.01 21.54 -8.91
C PRO A 31 -0.89 20.03 -9.14
N GLU A 32 -0.59 19.60 -10.38
CA GLU A 32 -0.43 18.18 -10.72
C GLU A 32 0.69 17.49 -9.93
N ALA A 33 1.81 18.19 -9.67
CA ALA A 33 2.92 17.62 -8.92
C ALA A 33 2.57 17.48 -7.42
N VAL A 34 1.82 18.43 -6.87
CA VAL A 34 1.36 18.39 -5.48
C VAL A 34 0.34 17.27 -5.25
N GLU A 35 -0.58 17.08 -6.18
CA GLU A 35 -1.56 15.99 -6.13
C GLU A 35 -0.91 14.61 -6.27
N ALA A 36 0.16 14.50 -7.06
CA ALA A 36 0.95 13.27 -7.18
C ALA A 36 1.61 12.88 -5.84
N VAL A 37 2.14 13.85 -5.07
CA VAL A 37 2.66 13.59 -3.71
C VAL A 37 1.54 13.06 -2.81
N GLY A 38 0.40 13.74 -2.75
CA GLY A 38 -0.73 13.35 -1.90
C GLY A 38 -1.28 11.95 -2.23
N THR A 39 -1.33 11.60 -3.51
CA THR A 39 -1.78 10.29 -3.98
C THR A 39 -0.75 9.19 -3.66
N THR A 40 0.55 9.50 -3.82
CA THR A 40 1.64 8.57 -3.49
C THR A 40 1.72 8.32 -1.99
N ILE A 41 1.52 9.35 -1.17
CA ILE A 41 1.42 9.21 0.29
C ILE A 41 0.22 8.33 0.64
N LYS A 42 -0.96 8.58 0.07
CA LYS A 42 -2.15 7.72 0.29
C LYS A 42 -1.87 6.27 -0.10
N ARG A 43 -1.17 6.03 -1.23
CA ARG A 43 -0.82 4.69 -1.69
C ARG A 43 0.18 4.01 -0.76
N ARG A 44 1.24 4.71 -0.32
CA ARG A 44 2.19 4.21 0.69
C ARG A 44 1.53 3.99 2.04
N VAL A 45 0.51 4.77 2.41
CA VAL A 45 -0.30 4.53 3.62
C VAL A 45 -1.24 3.34 3.41
N THR A 46 -1.69 3.01 2.21
CA THR A 46 -2.45 1.77 1.99
C THR A 46 -1.57 0.51 1.90
N GLU A 47 -0.38 0.61 1.30
CA GLU A 47 0.59 -0.50 1.23
C GLU A 47 1.36 -0.67 2.55
N GLY A 48 1.62 0.41 3.28
CA GLY A 48 2.27 0.43 4.59
C GLY A 48 1.32 0.47 5.80
N GLY A 49 0.04 0.82 5.61
CA GLY A 49 -0.96 0.94 6.69
C GLY A 49 -1.82 -0.29 6.93
N ALA A 50 -1.74 -1.31 6.06
CA ALA A 50 -2.07 -2.68 6.46
C ALA A 50 -0.90 -3.36 7.22
N GLY A 51 0.21 -2.64 7.44
CA GLY A 51 1.39 -3.07 8.18
C GLY A 51 1.65 -2.31 9.49
N GLY A 52 0.76 -1.40 9.90
CA GLY A 52 0.97 -0.53 11.06
C GLY A 52 0.58 -1.22 12.36
N ALA A 53 1.56 -1.71 13.14
CA ALA A 53 1.49 -2.22 14.53
C ALA A 53 0.49 -3.35 14.87
N TYR A 54 -0.55 -3.54 14.07
CA TYR A 54 -1.71 -4.40 14.31
C TYR A 54 -1.96 -5.38 13.15
N SER A 55 -1.05 -5.46 12.19
CA SER A 55 -1.09 -6.47 11.12
C SER A 55 -1.09 -7.90 11.68
N GLY A 56 -0.51 -8.12 12.86
CA GLY A 56 -0.61 -9.37 13.62
C GLY A 56 -1.91 -9.56 14.40
N MET A 57 -2.69 -8.49 14.63
CA MET A 57 -3.97 -8.55 15.36
C MET A 57 -5.16 -8.92 14.48
N THR A 58 -5.04 -8.78 13.15
CA THR A 58 -6.05 -9.28 12.24
C THR A 58 -5.84 -10.78 12.02
N GLY A 59 -6.72 -11.60 12.60
CA GLY A 59 -6.64 -13.07 12.50
C GLY A 59 -6.55 -13.59 11.06
N GLY A 60 -7.04 -12.83 10.07
CA GLY A 60 -6.88 -13.14 8.65
C GLY A 60 -5.45 -13.06 8.12
N LEU A 61 -4.66 -12.07 8.56
CA LEU A 61 -3.26 -11.92 8.14
C LEU A 61 -2.36 -12.93 8.84
N ALA A 62 -2.57 -13.18 10.14
CA ALA A 62 -1.87 -14.23 10.87
C ALA A 62 -2.14 -15.63 10.27
N ALA A 63 -3.40 -15.91 9.91
CA ALA A 63 -3.75 -17.14 9.21
C ALA A 63 -3.09 -17.26 7.83
N ARG A 64 -2.92 -16.14 7.10
CA ARG A 64 -2.21 -16.10 5.82
C ARG A 64 -0.71 -16.33 5.98
N ALA A 65 -0.07 -15.69 6.96
CA ALA A 65 1.34 -15.91 7.25
C ALA A 65 1.61 -17.35 7.71
N ASN A 66 0.72 -17.95 8.51
CA ASN A 66 0.85 -19.35 8.93
C ASN A 66 0.67 -20.33 7.77
N ARG A 67 -0.17 -20.01 6.77
CA ARG A 67 -0.26 -20.77 5.51
C ARG A 67 1.05 -20.75 4.74
N GLU A 68 1.60 -19.55 4.53
CA GLU A 68 2.85 -19.35 3.79
C GLU A 68 4.04 -20.03 4.48
N LYS A 69 4.04 -20.04 5.82
CA LYS A 69 5.07 -20.70 6.63
C LYS A 69 4.81 -22.19 6.89
N GLY A 70 3.66 -22.74 6.49
CA GLY A 70 3.31 -24.15 6.71
C GLY A 70 3.03 -24.54 8.16
N ILE A 71 2.67 -23.59 9.02
CA ILE A 71 2.44 -23.80 10.47
C ILE A 71 0.96 -24.12 10.77
N GLU A 72 0.17 -24.45 9.75
CA GLU A 72 -1.25 -24.77 9.92
C GLU A 72 -1.47 -26.14 10.57
N SER A 73 -2.46 -26.22 11.45
CA SER A 73 -2.87 -27.50 12.04
C SER A 73 -3.60 -28.39 11.02
N HIS A 74 -3.63 -29.70 11.27
CA HIS A 74 -4.33 -30.65 10.40
C HIS A 74 -5.81 -30.27 10.19
N ALA A 75 -6.50 -29.81 11.25
CA ALA A 75 -7.88 -29.33 11.16
C ALA A 75 -8.03 -28.05 10.30
N GLN A 76 -7.05 -27.14 10.34
CA GLN A 76 -7.06 -25.93 9.50
C GLN A 76 -6.86 -26.28 8.02
N ILE A 77 -5.95 -27.21 7.73
CA ILE A 77 -5.70 -27.72 6.37
C ILE A 77 -6.96 -28.40 5.83
N GLN A 78 -7.58 -29.30 6.61
CA GLN A 78 -8.82 -29.98 6.22
C GLN A 78 -9.94 -28.98 5.91
N ARG A 79 -10.15 -27.96 6.76
CA ARG A 79 -11.16 -26.92 6.51
C ARG A 79 -10.86 -26.15 5.23
N ARG A 80 -9.60 -25.78 4.97
CA ARG A 80 -9.24 -25.08 3.73
C ARG A 80 -9.56 -25.91 2.49
N LEU A 81 -9.20 -27.20 2.51
CA LEU A 81 -9.35 -28.08 1.36
C LEU A 81 -10.80 -28.52 1.12
N THR A 82 -11.61 -28.64 2.18
CA THR A 82 -12.98 -29.16 2.08
C THR A 82 -14.05 -28.07 1.98
N ASN A 83 -13.77 -26.84 2.45
CA ASN A 83 -14.76 -25.76 2.58
C ASN A 83 -14.83 -24.84 1.35
N SER A 84 -14.17 -25.20 0.24
CA SER A 84 -14.16 -24.45 -1.03
C SER A 84 -15.54 -24.34 -1.69
N ARG A 85 -16.52 -25.16 -1.28
CA ARG A 85 -17.88 -25.19 -1.86
C ARG A 85 -18.88 -24.27 -1.17
N ARG A 86 -18.54 -23.61 -0.06
CA ARG A 86 -19.55 -22.93 0.78
C ARG A 86 -19.94 -21.52 0.33
N PHE A 87 -19.17 -20.89 -0.58
CA PHE A 87 -19.40 -19.51 -1.03
C PHE A 87 -19.73 -19.36 -2.53
N THR A 88 -19.74 -20.43 -3.32
CA THR A 88 -20.28 -20.37 -4.69
C THR A 88 -21.78 -20.62 -4.66
N LYS A 89 -22.55 -19.68 -4.11
CA LYS A 89 -23.95 -19.54 -4.55
C LYS A 89 -23.85 -18.81 -5.90
N GLN A 90 -24.00 -19.56 -7.00
CA GLN A 90 -24.24 -18.93 -8.30
C GLN A 90 -25.47 -18.02 -8.13
N ALA A 91 -25.32 -16.75 -8.50
CA ALA A 91 -26.42 -15.81 -8.63
C ALA A 91 -27.32 -16.21 -9.81
#